data_AF-A0A177M9D0-F1
#
_entry.id   AF-A0A177M9D0-F1
#
_cell.length_a   1.000
_cell.length_b   1.000
_cell.length_c   1.000
_cell.angle_alpha   90.00
_cell.angle_beta   90.00
_cell.angle_gamma   90.00
#
_symmetry.space_group_name_H-M   'P 1'
#
loop_
_entity.id
_entity.type
_entity.pdbx_description
1 polymer ?
#
loop_
_entity_poly.entity_id
_entity_poly.type
_entity_poly.pdbx_seq_one_letter_code
_entity_poly.pdbx_strand_id
1 'polypeptide(L)'
;MAQDKGYLDQSGNQVVAIVKNLDRDVERGEDTVMLGYGLVLLAPAFAPLLPPSILLPLMAITFAVSATAARLHFYKMARKLSVSLAELESRDKHTFKPITDVFDEHPQQTLAVAFNPLKNLQRTGKSILGGLMINPFWGPIFYMLGVQFVEDKQLVVLNKAVIEVEDKVMPIVLRDDWTE
;
A
#
# COMPACT_ATOMS: atom_id res chain seq x y z
N MET A 1 8.66 22.04 -0.39
CA MET A 1 8.25 21.34 0.85
C MET A 1 6.80 21.72 1.11
N ALA A 2 5.85 20.88 0.69
CA ALA A 2 4.44 21.11 1.01
C ALA A 2 4.20 20.68 2.46
N GLN A 3 3.58 21.54 3.27
CA GLN A 3 3.08 21.18 4.59
C GLN A 3 2.16 19.95 4.43
N ASP A 4 2.57 18.81 4.98
CA ASP A 4 1.70 17.62 5.11
C ASP A 4 0.58 18.02 6.06
N LYS A 5 -0.52 18.54 5.49
CA LYS A 5 -1.77 18.72 6.22
C LYS A 5 -2.21 17.33 6.65
N GLY A 6 -2.32 17.10 7.95
CA GLY A 6 -2.88 15.86 8.50
C GLY A 6 -4.32 15.64 8.02
N TYR A 7 -4.95 14.56 8.49
CA TYR A 7 -6.33 14.20 8.12
C TYR A 7 -7.42 15.02 8.81
N LEU A 8 -7.06 16.02 9.62
CA LEU A 8 -8.00 16.84 10.37
C LEU A 8 -8.61 17.92 9.47
N ASP A 9 -9.93 17.93 9.40
CA ASP A 9 -10.73 19.03 8.87
C ASP A 9 -11.60 19.60 10.01
N GLN A 10 -11.79 20.92 10.05
CA GLN A 10 -12.22 21.67 11.26
C GLN A 10 -13.72 21.57 11.59
N SER A 11 -14.50 20.72 10.92
CA SER A 11 -15.94 20.61 11.13
C SER A 11 -16.41 19.15 11.22
N GLY A 12 -16.74 18.69 12.44
CA GLY A 12 -17.34 17.36 12.69
C GLY A 12 -16.63 16.52 13.76
N ASN A 13 -17.06 15.26 13.92
CA ASN A 13 -16.37 14.28 14.75
C ASN A 13 -14.98 13.96 14.13
N GLN A 14 -13.92 14.41 14.80
CA GLN A 14 -12.53 14.33 14.29
C GLN A 14 -12.10 12.89 13.98
N VAL A 15 -12.57 11.91 14.74
CA VAL A 15 -12.27 10.49 14.53
C VAL A 15 -12.85 10.01 13.20
N VAL A 16 -14.11 10.35 12.91
CA VAL A 16 -14.79 9.99 11.66
C VAL A 16 -14.09 10.61 10.46
N ALA A 17 -13.69 11.88 10.55
CA ALA A 17 -12.99 12.58 9.48
C ALA A 17 -11.64 11.92 9.16
N ILE A 18 -10.89 11.51 10.19
CA ILE A 18 -9.61 10.83 10.01
C ILE A 18 -9.81 9.46 9.38
N VAL A 19 -10.75 8.65 9.88
CA VAL A 19 -11.02 7.30 9.34
C VAL A 19 -11.43 7.39 7.87
N LYS A 20 -12.37 8.27 7.52
CA LYS A 20 -12.85 8.44 6.14
C LYS A 20 -11.76 8.93 5.18
N ASN A 21 -10.93 9.86 5.62
CA ASN A 21 -9.82 10.34 4.78
C ASN A 21 -8.70 9.31 4.64
N LEU A 22 -8.49 8.49 5.69
CA LEU A 22 -7.55 7.39 5.64
C LEU A 22 -8.04 6.28 4.71
N ASP A 23 -9.30 5.86 4.83
CA ASP A 23 -9.95 4.89 3.94
C ASP A 23 -9.77 5.25 2.46
N ARG A 24 -10.08 6.50 2.10
CA ARG A 24 -9.86 7.02 0.74
C ARG A 24 -8.41 7.00 0.29
N ASP A 25 -7.46 7.22 1.19
CA ASP A 25 -6.04 7.11 0.87
C ASP A 25 -5.61 5.64 0.73
N VAL A 26 -6.19 4.71 1.50
CA VAL A 26 -5.95 3.27 1.35
C VAL A 26 -6.43 2.79 -0.01
N GLU A 27 -7.66 3.15 -0.42
CA GLU A 27 -8.24 2.84 -1.73
C GLU A 27 -7.31 3.28 -2.87
N ARG A 28 -6.79 4.52 -2.81
CA ARG A 28 -5.81 5.02 -3.79
C ARG A 28 -4.50 4.24 -3.80
N GLY A 29 -4.08 3.75 -2.63
CA GLY A 29 -2.92 2.87 -2.50
C GLY A 29 -3.14 1.55 -3.23
N GLU A 30 -4.29 0.93 -3.02
CA GLU A 30 -4.71 -0.32 -3.69
C GLU A 30 -4.80 -0.11 -5.21
N ASP A 31 -5.43 0.98 -5.66
CA ASP A 31 -5.51 1.36 -7.09
C ASP A 31 -4.13 1.47 -7.74
N THR A 32 -3.16 2.05 -7.03
CA THR A 32 -1.78 2.21 -7.54
C THR A 32 -1.12 0.86 -7.80
N VAL A 33 -1.37 -0.13 -6.94
CA VAL A 33 -0.88 -1.50 -7.08
C VAL A 33 -1.63 -2.21 -8.20
N MET A 34 -2.95 -2.08 -8.25
CA MET A 34 -3.81 -2.67 -9.29
C MET A 34 -3.46 -2.15 -10.69
N LEU A 35 -3.14 -0.86 -10.84
CA LEU A 35 -2.66 -0.29 -12.09
C LEU A 35 -1.36 -0.95 -12.56
N GLY A 36 -0.44 -1.25 -11.64
CA GLY A 36 0.79 -1.98 -11.95
C GLY A 36 0.49 -3.38 -12.52
N TYR A 37 -0.44 -4.11 -11.90
CA TYR A 37 -0.91 -5.40 -12.42
C TYR A 37 -1.60 -5.26 -13.77
N GLY A 38 -2.53 -4.31 -13.91
CA GLY A 38 -3.29 -4.06 -15.12
C GLY A 38 -2.38 -3.74 -16.32
N LEU A 39 -1.40 -2.86 -16.15
CA LEU A 39 -0.44 -2.53 -17.21
C LEU A 39 0.38 -3.74 -17.66
N VAL A 40 0.79 -4.61 -16.73
CA VAL A 40 1.52 -5.82 -17.07
C VAL A 40 0.62 -6.88 -17.73
N LEU A 41 -0.65 -6.97 -17.34
CA LEU A 41 -1.64 -7.84 -17.99
C LEU A 41 -1.94 -7.43 -19.43
N LEU A 42 -1.67 -6.16 -19.81
CA LEU A 42 -1.76 -5.71 -21.20
C LEU A 42 -0.54 -6.09 -22.05
N ALA A 43 0.54 -6.62 -21.47
CA ALA A 43 1.75 -7.00 -22.21
C ALA A 43 1.51 -7.91 -23.43
N PRO A 44 0.59 -8.89 -23.41
CA PRO A 44 0.29 -9.71 -24.59
C PRO A 44 -0.18 -8.91 -25.81
N ALA A 45 -0.85 -7.76 -25.61
CA ALA A 45 -1.26 -6.90 -26.72
C ALA A 45 -0.07 -6.26 -27.45
N PHE A 46 1.08 -6.12 -26.77
CA PHE A 46 2.31 -5.56 -27.31
C PHE A 46 3.32 -6.62 -27.77
N ALA A 47 3.08 -7.91 -27.49
CA ALA A 47 3.96 -9.01 -27.89
C ALA A 47 4.21 -9.11 -29.41
N PRO A 48 3.25 -8.78 -30.31
CA PRO A 48 3.51 -8.74 -31.75
C PRO A 48 4.38 -7.56 -32.19
N LEU A 49 4.47 -6.50 -31.38
CA LEU A 49 5.12 -5.23 -31.72
C LEU A 49 6.54 -5.10 -31.13
N LEU A 50 6.78 -5.73 -29.99
CA LEU A 50 8.04 -5.60 -29.24
C LEU A 50 8.68 -6.97 -28.97
N PRO A 51 10.00 -7.10 -29.16
CA PRO A 51 10.69 -8.33 -28.80
C PRO A 51 10.69 -8.54 -27.27
N PRO A 52 10.79 -9.80 -26.80
CA PRO A 52 10.83 -10.11 -25.36
C PRO A 52 11.95 -9.40 -24.59
N SER A 53 13.07 -9.13 -25.24
CA SER A 53 14.21 -8.40 -24.65
C SER A 53 13.88 -6.95 -24.26
N ILE A 54 12.81 -6.37 -24.80
CA ILE A 54 12.32 -5.03 -24.46
C ILE A 54 11.09 -5.14 -23.56
N LEU A 55 10.14 -6.02 -23.94
CA LEU A 55 8.86 -6.15 -23.25
C LEU A 55 9.02 -6.65 -21.80
N LEU A 56 9.87 -7.66 -21.58
CA LEU A 56 10.03 -8.28 -20.25
C LEU A 56 10.71 -7.34 -19.24
N PRO A 57 11.80 -6.63 -19.59
CA PRO A 57 12.35 -5.59 -18.70
C PRO A 57 11.35 -4.46 -18.43
N LEU A 58 10.55 -4.06 -19.43
CA LEU A 58 9.54 -3.01 -19.24
C LEU A 58 8.49 -3.43 -18.20
N MET A 59 8.00 -4.68 -18.25
CA MET A 59 7.10 -5.22 -17.23
C MET A 59 7.73 -5.19 -15.83
N ALA A 60 9.00 -5.59 -15.71
CA ALA A 60 9.71 -5.55 -14.43
C ALA A 60 9.86 -4.11 -13.90
N ILE A 61 10.13 -3.13 -14.78
CA ILE A 61 10.17 -1.71 -14.43
C ILE A 61 8.80 -1.22 -13.97
N THR A 62 7.72 -1.58 -14.68
CA THR A 62 6.35 -1.22 -14.28
C THR A 62 6.03 -1.72 -12.88
N PHE A 63 6.37 -2.98 -12.56
CA PHE A 63 6.22 -3.52 -11.22
C PHE A 63 7.09 -2.79 -10.19
N ALA A 64 8.34 -2.48 -10.52
CA ALA A 64 9.23 -1.75 -9.61
C ALA A 64 8.72 -0.34 -9.30
N VAL A 65 8.23 0.38 -10.31
CA VAL A 65 7.67 1.75 -10.16
C VAL A 65 6.38 1.70 -9.36
N SER A 66 5.45 0.80 -9.69
CA SER A 66 4.18 0.63 -8.96
C SER A 66 4.42 0.27 -7.50
N ALA A 67 5.28 -0.72 -7.21
CA ALA A 67 5.62 -1.10 -5.83
C ALA A 67 6.32 0.04 -5.06
N THR A 68 7.18 0.81 -5.73
CA THR A 68 7.82 1.97 -5.09
C THR A 68 6.80 3.06 -4.76
N ALA A 69 5.87 3.35 -5.68
CA ALA A 69 4.81 4.32 -5.47
C ALA A 69 3.87 3.89 -4.33
N ALA A 70 3.42 2.64 -4.33
CA ALA A 70 2.57 2.07 -3.28
C ALA A 70 3.25 2.16 -1.90
N ARG A 71 4.54 1.82 -1.83
CA ARG A 71 5.31 1.92 -0.60
C ARG A 71 5.42 3.35 -0.07
N LEU A 72 5.75 4.30 -0.95
CA LEU A 72 5.82 5.71 -0.58
C LEU A 72 4.45 6.22 -0.12
N HIS A 73 3.38 5.75 -0.76
CA HIS A 73 2.01 6.07 -0.36
C HIS A 73 1.70 5.54 1.05
N PHE A 74 2.05 4.27 1.33
CA PHE A 74 1.89 3.64 2.63
C PHE A 74 2.57 4.45 3.76
N TYR A 75 3.82 4.86 3.56
CA TYR A 75 4.52 5.67 4.55
C TYR A 75 3.96 7.09 4.69
N LYS A 76 3.47 7.66 3.60
CA LYS A 76 2.77 8.95 3.66
C LYS A 76 1.51 8.86 4.51
N MET A 77 0.73 7.78 4.38
CA MET A 77 -0.45 7.53 5.22
C MET A 77 -0.07 7.39 6.70
N ALA A 78 0.95 6.58 7.01
CA ALA A 78 1.46 6.42 8.37
C ALA A 78 1.86 7.76 9.01
N ARG A 79 2.55 8.62 8.24
CA ARG A 79 2.96 9.95 8.69
C ARG A 79 1.78 10.90 8.90
N LYS A 80 0.83 10.95 7.96
CA LYS A 80 -0.36 11.79 8.11
C LYS A 80 -1.19 11.37 9.32
N LEU A 81 -1.34 10.06 9.52
CA LEU A 81 -2.06 9.51 10.67
C LEU A 81 -1.36 9.86 11.98
N SER A 82 -0.03 9.71 12.09
CA SER A 82 0.69 10.04 13.33
C SER A 82 0.60 11.51 13.69
N VAL A 83 0.60 12.42 12.70
CA VAL A 83 0.36 13.85 12.92
C VAL A 83 -1.05 14.09 13.44
N SER A 84 -2.08 13.48 12.83
CA SER A 84 -3.47 13.60 13.29
C SER A 84 -3.71 13.01 14.68
N LEU A 85 -3.08 11.88 15.01
CA LEU A 85 -3.16 11.26 16.33
C LEU A 85 -2.47 12.07 17.42
N ALA A 86 -1.50 12.92 17.09
CA ALA A 86 -0.86 13.79 18.08
C ALA A 86 -1.85 14.81 18.66
N GLU A 87 -2.79 15.28 17.84
CA GLU A 87 -3.75 16.35 18.17
C GLU A 87 -5.05 15.83 18.84
N LEU A 88 -5.31 14.52 18.82
CA LEU A 88 -6.49 13.89 19.42
C LEU A 88 -6.37 13.67 20.95
N GLU A 89 -7.51 13.54 21.63
CA GLU A 89 -7.57 13.11 23.04
C GLU A 89 -7.15 11.65 23.22
N SER A 90 -6.59 11.30 24.38
CA SER A 90 -6.08 9.94 24.67
C SER A 90 -7.11 8.82 24.47
N ARG A 91 -8.39 9.10 24.72
CA ARG A 91 -9.48 8.13 24.53
C ARG A 91 -9.67 7.77 23.06
N ASP A 92 -9.57 8.74 22.17
CA ASP A 92 -9.77 8.56 20.74
C ASP A 92 -8.56 7.90 20.07
N LYS A 93 -7.36 8.10 20.63
CA LYS A 93 -6.14 7.40 20.15
C LYS A 93 -6.26 5.89 20.27
N HIS A 94 -6.94 5.38 21.29
CA HIS A 94 -7.14 3.93 21.44
C HIS A 94 -8.01 3.33 20.32
N THR A 95 -8.92 4.11 19.75
CA THR A 95 -9.77 3.68 18.63
C THR A 95 -8.94 3.36 17.39
N PHE A 96 -7.82 4.07 17.17
CA PHE A 96 -6.92 3.86 16.04
C PHE A 96 -5.86 2.77 16.26
N LYS A 97 -5.86 2.12 17.43
CA LYS A 97 -4.84 1.10 17.75
C LYS A 97 -4.69 0.00 16.69
N PRO A 98 -5.78 -0.60 16.15
CA PRO A 98 -5.65 -1.62 15.10
C PRO A 98 -4.89 -1.13 13.86
N ILE A 99 -5.05 0.16 13.50
CA ILE A 99 -4.39 0.77 12.34
C ILE A 99 -2.93 1.09 12.66
N THR A 100 -2.63 1.61 13.85
CA THR A 100 -1.25 1.90 14.25
C THR A 100 -0.42 0.63 14.40
N ASP A 101 -1.02 -0.45 14.92
CA ASP A 101 -0.37 -1.74 15.06
C ASP A 101 0.09 -2.28 13.69
N VAL A 102 -0.70 -2.10 12.62
CA VAL A 102 -0.30 -2.47 11.24
C VAL A 102 0.92 -1.68 10.76
N PHE A 103 0.99 -0.38 11.08
CA PHE A 103 2.15 0.44 10.72
C PHE A 103 3.41 0.07 11.52
N ASP A 104 3.24 -0.32 12.79
CA ASP A 104 4.33 -0.75 13.66
C ASP A 104 4.88 -2.15 13.26
N GLU A 105 4.00 -3.06 12.82
CA GLU A 105 4.37 -4.37 12.28
C GLU A 105 5.06 -4.28 10.90
N HIS A 106 4.88 -3.16 10.19
CA HIS A 106 5.45 -2.90 8.87
C HIS A 106 6.32 -1.64 8.85
N PRO A 107 7.45 -1.62 9.59
CA PRO A 107 8.27 -0.44 9.75
C PRO A 107 8.88 -0.01 8.42
N GLN A 108 9.19 1.29 8.33
CA GLN A 108 9.76 1.89 7.13
C GLN A 108 11.10 1.25 6.76
N GLN A 109 11.10 0.43 5.71
CA GLN A 109 12.30 -0.12 5.12
C GLN A 109 12.77 0.77 3.98
N THR A 110 14.08 0.94 3.84
CA THR A 110 14.64 1.65 2.70
C THR A 110 14.41 0.86 1.41
N LEU A 111 14.24 1.55 0.28
CA LEU A 111 14.16 0.89 -1.03
C LEU A 111 15.37 -0.01 -1.28
N ALA A 112 16.55 0.42 -0.80
CA ALA A 112 17.78 -0.36 -0.87
C ALA A 112 17.70 -1.70 -0.11
N VAL A 113 16.95 -1.79 0.99
CA VAL A 113 16.75 -3.06 1.72
C VAL A 113 15.68 -3.89 1.03
N ALA A 114 14.55 -3.26 0.68
CA ALA A 114 13.39 -3.97 0.17
C ALA A 114 13.58 -4.56 -1.23
N PHE A 115 14.38 -3.91 -2.09
CA PHE A 115 14.71 -4.40 -3.42
C PHE A 115 15.97 -5.27 -3.46
N ASN A 116 16.71 -5.42 -2.35
CA ASN A 116 17.97 -6.16 -2.33
C ASN A 116 17.75 -7.68 -2.46
N PRO A 117 18.22 -8.32 -3.55
CA PRO A 117 18.05 -9.76 -3.76
C PRO A 117 18.76 -10.61 -2.70
N LEU A 118 19.89 -10.12 -2.16
CA LEU A 118 20.70 -10.80 -1.16
C LEU A 118 20.06 -10.76 0.23
N LYS A 119 19.23 -9.74 0.50
CA LYS A 119 18.43 -9.66 1.73
C LYS A 119 17.13 -10.45 1.63
N ASN A 120 16.63 -10.67 0.40
CA ASN A 120 15.37 -11.34 0.12
C ASN A 120 15.58 -12.73 -0.50
N LEU A 121 16.45 -13.55 0.08
CA LEU A 121 16.89 -14.84 -0.49
C LEU A 121 15.75 -15.80 -0.84
N GLN A 122 14.70 -15.88 -0.01
CA GLN A 122 13.55 -16.73 -0.30
C GLN A 122 12.80 -16.28 -1.57
N ARG A 123 12.65 -14.96 -1.76
CA ARG A 123 12.02 -14.38 -2.95
C ARG A 123 12.91 -14.54 -4.17
N THR A 124 14.20 -14.24 -4.02
CA THR A 124 15.22 -14.42 -5.06
C THR A 124 15.29 -15.86 -5.53
N GLY A 125 15.28 -16.82 -4.61
CA GLY A 125 15.25 -18.25 -4.94
C GLY A 125 14.01 -18.65 -5.75
N LYS A 126 12.82 -18.21 -5.33
CA LYS A 126 11.56 -18.45 -6.08
C LYS A 126 11.60 -17.82 -7.47
N SER A 127 12.12 -16.60 -7.58
CA SER A 127 12.27 -15.87 -8.84
C SER A 127 13.27 -16.54 -9.79
N ILE A 128 14.44 -16.95 -9.29
CA ILE A 128 15.45 -17.68 -10.07
C ILE A 128 14.90 -19.02 -10.53
N LEU A 129 14.22 -19.76 -9.65
CA LEU A 129 13.61 -21.05 -10.01
C LEU A 129 12.56 -20.87 -11.10
N GLY A 130 11.63 -19.92 -10.93
CA GLY A 130 10.62 -19.61 -11.94
C GLY A 130 11.24 -19.13 -13.26
N GLY A 131 12.28 -18.28 -13.18
CA GLY A 131 13.02 -17.80 -14.34
C GLY A 131 13.70 -18.93 -15.10
N LEU A 132 14.38 -19.85 -14.42
CA LEU A 132 15.05 -20.99 -15.04
C LEU A 132 14.07 -21.98 -15.68
N MET A 133 12.85 -22.13 -15.13
CA MET A 133 11.83 -23.03 -15.68
C MET A 133 11.18 -22.51 -16.97
N ILE A 134 11.22 -21.20 -17.23
CA ILE A 134 10.57 -20.59 -18.41
C ILE A 134 11.63 -20.01 -19.35
N ASN A 135 12.36 -19.01 -18.89
CA ASN A 135 13.48 -18.33 -19.57
C ASN A 135 14.12 -17.35 -18.58
N PRO A 136 15.47 -17.23 -18.52
CA PRO A 136 16.19 -16.31 -17.64
C PRO A 136 15.66 -14.87 -17.59
N PHE A 137 15.09 -14.35 -18.68
CA PHE A 137 14.50 -13.00 -18.72
C PHE A 137 13.26 -12.83 -17.83
N TRP A 138 12.64 -13.92 -17.37
CA TRP A 138 11.51 -13.88 -16.43
C TRP A 138 11.92 -13.73 -14.97
N GLY A 139 13.17 -14.02 -14.62
CA GLY A 139 13.68 -13.86 -13.25
C GLY A 139 13.39 -12.48 -12.67
N PRO A 140 13.82 -11.38 -13.32
CA PRO A 140 13.54 -10.02 -12.86
C PRO A 140 12.04 -9.72 -12.68
N ILE A 141 11.19 -10.22 -13.58
CA ILE A 141 9.73 -10.04 -13.48
C ILE A 141 9.20 -10.73 -12.23
N PHE A 142 9.53 -12.01 -12.01
CA PHE A 142 9.06 -12.73 -10.84
C PHE A 142 9.59 -12.14 -9.53
N TYR A 143 10.79 -11.58 -9.55
CA TYR A 143 11.32 -10.88 -8.41
C TYR A 143 10.49 -9.63 -8.09
N MET A 144 10.24 -8.78 -9.10
CA MET A 144 9.48 -7.54 -8.93
C MET A 144 8.00 -7.80 -8.63
N LEU A 145 7.40 -8.83 -9.23
CA LEU A 145 6.07 -9.31 -8.89
C LEU A 145 5.99 -9.70 -7.40
N GLY A 146 7.01 -10.40 -6.89
CA GLY A 146 7.10 -10.74 -5.47
C GLY A 146 7.30 -9.54 -4.55
N VAL A 147 7.90 -8.45 -5.03
CA VAL A 147 7.95 -7.16 -4.30
C VAL A 147 6.55 -6.54 -4.27
N GLN A 148 5.87 -6.49 -5.41
CA GLN A 148 4.53 -5.91 -5.51
C GLN A 148 3.49 -6.63 -4.65
N PHE A 149 3.55 -7.96 -4.57
CA PHE A 149 2.67 -8.73 -3.66
C PHE A 149 2.85 -8.38 -2.18
N VAL A 150 4.04 -7.95 -1.76
CA VAL A 150 4.23 -7.53 -0.37
C VAL A 150 3.55 -6.20 -0.11
N GLU A 151 3.64 -5.25 -1.04
CA GLU A 151 2.94 -3.96 -0.91
C GLU A 151 1.42 -4.15 -0.93
N ASP A 152 0.92 -5.01 -1.84
CA ASP A 152 -0.49 -5.38 -1.91
C ASP A 152 -0.99 -5.95 -0.58
N LYS A 153 -0.26 -6.92 -0.01
CA LYS A 153 -0.64 -7.54 1.26
C LYS A 153 -0.69 -6.53 2.41
N GLN A 154 0.24 -5.58 2.45
CA GLN A 154 0.27 -4.54 3.47
C GLN A 154 -0.95 -3.62 3.38
N LEU A 155 -1.33 -3.22 2.15
CA LEU A 155 -2.52 -2.42 1.92
C LEU A 155 -3.80 -3.17 2.27
N VAL A 156 -3.90 -4.46 1.92
CA VAL A 156 -5.06 -5.30 2.28
C VAL A 156 -5.22 -5.44 3.80
N VAL A 157 -4.11 -5.60 4.54
CA VAL A 157 -4.15 -5.68 6.01
C VAL A 157 -4.54 -4.31 6.60
N LEU A 158 -4.00 -3.21 6.05
CA LEU A 158 -4.35 -1.87 6.47
C LEU A 158 -5.83 -1.56 6.22
N ASN A 159 -6.36 -1.91 5.05
CA ASN A 159 -7.76 -1.75 4.68
C ASN A 159 -8.69 -2.47 5.67
N LYS A 160 -8.38 -3.73 6.02
CA LYS A 160 -9.12 -4.47 7.05
C LYS A 160 -9.11 -3.78 8.41
N ALA A 161 -7.97 -3.22 8.81
CA ALA A 161 -7.88 -2.48 10.07
C ALA A 161 -8.69 -1.17 10.02
N VAL A 162 -8.71 -0.49 8.88
CA VAL A 162 -9.54 0.71 8.67
C VAL A 162 -11.02 0.38 8.76
N ILE A 163 -11.49 -0.66 8.05
CA ILE A 163 -12.88 -1.13 8.12
C ILE A 163 -13.27 -1.50 9.56
N GLU A 164 -12.40 -2.20 10.29
CA GLU A 164 -12.66 -2.55 11.70
C GLU A 164 -12.86 -1.31 12.59
N VAL A 165 -12.08 -0.24 12.34
CA VAL A 165 -12.23 1.02 13.06
C VAL A 165 -13.47 1.77 12.60
N GLU A 166 -13.75 1.79 11.30
CA GLU A 166 -14.95 2.40 10.73
C GLU A 166 -16.23 1.78 11.31
N ASP A 167 -16.31 0.45 11.37
CA ASP A 167 -17.43 -0.32 11.96
C ASP A 167 -17.64 -0.01 13.44
N LYS A 168 -16.61 0.45 14.17
CA LYS A 168 -16.73 0.85 15.58
C LYS A 168 -17.20 2.30 15.74
N VAL A 169 -16.89 3.16 14.76
CA VAL A 169 -17.15 4.59 14.83
C VAL A 169 -18.48 4.96 14.15
N MET A 170 -18.86 4.31 13.04
CA MET A 170 -20.14 4.52 12.36
C MET A 170 -21.41 4.22 13.19
N PRO A 171 -21.49 3.18 14.03
CA PRO A 171 -22.66 3.00 14.91
C PRO A 171 -22.79 4.08 15.99
N ILE A 172 -21.75 4.91 16.21
CA ILE A 172 -21.79 6.06 17.11
C ILE A 172 -22.45 7.25 16.39
N VAL A 173 -22.10 7.50 15.13
CA VAL A 173 -22.69 8.60 14.32
C VAL A 173 -24.19 8.39 14.11
N LEU A 174 -24.60 7.15 13.80
CA LEU A 174 -26.02 6.79 13.69
C LEU A 174 -26.77 6.80 15.03
N ARG A 175 -26.13 7.11 16.16
CA ARG A 175 -26.79 7.21 17.47
C ARG A 175 -26.96 8.67 17.89
N ASP A 176 -26.03 9.54 17.51
CA ASP A 176 -26.10 10.97 17.78
C ASP A 176 -27.11 11.70 16.87
N ASP A 177 -27.32 11.23 15.64
CA ASP A 177 -28.33 11.78 14.69
C ASP A 177 -29.79 11.55 15.12
N TRP A 178 -30.06 10.71 16.13
CA TRP A 178 -31.42 10.46 16.66
C TRP A 178 -31.71 11.19 17.98
N THR A 179 -30.76 11.97 18.47
CA THR A 179 -30.87 12.69 19.75
C THR A 179 -31.00 14.21 19.62
N GLU A 180 -31.18 14.72 18.39
CA GLU A 180 -31.58 16.12 18.13
C GLU A 180 -33.10 16.26 17.87
#